data_AF-A0A416MI59-F1
#
_entry.id   AF-A0A416MI59-F1
#
_cell.length_a   1.000
_cell.length_b   1.000
_cell.length_c   1.000
_cell.angle_alpha   90.00
_cell.angle_beta   90.00
_cell.angle_gamma   90.00
#
_symmetry.space_group_name_H-M   'P 1'
#
loop_
_entity.id
_entity.type
_entity.pdbx_description
1 polymer ?
#
loop_
_entity_poly.entity_id
_entity_poly.type
_entity_poly.pdbx_seq_one_letter_code
_entity_poly.pdbx_strand_id
1 'polypeptide(L)'
;MITAVIDAVKELGADGINLDVETIKSDVGPSYIQFIRELSAACRKEKLVLSVDNYSPMPHTAFYDRTQQGQVVDYVVVMAYDEHYVKGPEAGSTSSLAFVKQSAERTIAEVPKEKVIVGLPFYSRLWCETPAESESDKTDNSQVFVDNSDGAYDSKNNKYLLSSKGVSMEGENNIIREHDLSLTWLDDVGQFYTEYEENGSWYRLWVEDENSMDLKMQAACSYEPGGVAFFKLNMENKETWSIIRKYTDK
;
A
#
# COMPACT_ATOMS: atom_id res chain seq x y z
N MET A 1 -28.58 0.21 6.31
CA MET A 1 -27.17 0.68 6.17
C MET A 1 -27.02 1.63 4.99
N ILE A 2 -27.27 1.21 3.74
CA ILE A 2 -27.08 2.04 2.53
C ILE A 2 -27.75 3.42 2.64
N THR A 3 -29.03 3.48 3.03
CA THR A 3 -29.74 4.77 3.20
C THR A 3 -29.01 5.71 4.16
N ALA A 4 -28.56 5.20 5.31
CA ALA A 4 -27.85 6.01 6.31
C ALA A 4 -26.50 6.53 5.78
N VAL A 5 -25.79 5.74 4.97
CA VAL A 5 -24.53 6.17 4.33
C VAL A 5 -24.80 7.28 3.32
N ILE A 6 -25.83 7.11 2.47
CA ILE A 6 -26.22 8.13 1.49
C ILE A 6 -26.64 9.44 2.16
N ASP A 7 -27.43 9.35 3.22
CA ASP A 7 -27.88 10.54 3.96
C ASP A 7 -26.68 11.27 4.59
N ALA A 8 -25.73 10.54 5.19
CA ALA A 8 -24.53 11.12 5.77
C ALA A 8 -23.64 11.82 4.73
N VAL A 9 -23.43 11.22 3.55
CA VAL A 9 -22.64 11.82 2.45
C VAL A 9 -23.28 13.12 1.96
N LYS A 10 -24.62 13.14 1.87
CA LYS A 10 -25.38 14.32 1.48
C LYS A 10 -25.35 15.42 2.54
N GLU A 11 -25.42 15.07 3.81
CA GLU A 11 -25.30 16.02 4.93
C GLU A 11 -23.90 16.66 4.97
N LEU A 12 -22.86 15.86 4.70
CA LEU A 12 -21.49 16.34 4.57
C LEU A 12 -21.28 17.21 3.32
N GLY A 13 -22.16 17.12 2.32
CA GLY A 13 -22.00 17.78 1.02
C GLY A 13 -20.83 17.23 0.21
N ALA A 14 -20.44 15.97 0.43
CA ALA A 14 -19.36 15.32 -0.29
C ALA A 14 -19.80 14.85 -1.69
N ASP A 15 -18.85 14.79 -2.62
CA ASP A 15 -19.11 14.40 -4.02
C ASP A 15 -19.36 12.89 -4.20
N GLY A 16 -19.04 12.08 -3.19
CA GLY A 16 -19.09 10.64 -3.32
C GLY A 16 -18.67 9.85 -2.09
N ILE A 17 -18.48 8.56 -2.31
CA ILE A 17 -18.06 7.56 -1.33
C ILE A 17 -16.81 6.85 -1.86
N ASN A 18 -15.80 6.75 -1.02
CA ASN A 18 -14.74 5.75 -1.17
C ASN A 18 -15.00 4.63 -0.15
N LEU A 19 -15.24 3.43 -0.65
CA LEU A 19 -15.53 2.26 0.18
C LEU A 19 -14.23 1.48 0.40
N ASP A 20 -13.71 1.60 1.62
CA ASP A 20 -12.51 0.91 2.09
C ASP A 20 -12.91 -0.23 3.04
N VAL A 21 -13.08 -1.43 2.49
CA VAL A 21 -13.50 -2.62 3.25
C VAL A 21 -12.47 -3.72 3.04
N GLU A 22 -11.58 -3.82 4.01
CA GLU A 22 -10.46 -4.73 4.01
C GLU A 22 -10.70 -5.98 4.88
N THR A 23 -9.81 -6.96 4.78
CA THR A 23 -9.76 -8.16 5.65
C THR A 23 -11.03 -9.04 5.65
N ILE A 24 -11.89 -8.93 4.64
CA ILE A 24 -13.05 -9.83 4.52
C ILE A 24 -12.60 -11.26 4.23
N LYS A 25 -13.37 -12.23 4.71
CA LYS A 25 -13.14 -13.64 4.42
C LYS A 25 -13.59 -13.97 2.99
N SER A 26 -12.99 -14.99 2.39
CA SER A 26 -13.28 -15.38 1.01
C SER A 26 -14.74 -15.80 0.78
N ASP A 27 -15.40 -16.37 1.80
CA ASP A 27 -16.82 -16.73 1.76
C ASP A 27 -17.77 -15.52 1.80
N VAL A 28 -17.28 -14.35 2.22
CA VAL A 28 -18.03 -13.08 2.22
C VAL A 28 -18.00 -12.39 0.86
N GLY A 29 -17.05 -12.73 -0.02
CA GLY A 29 -16.86 -12.11 -1.34
C GLY A 29 -18.16 -11.91 -2.15
N PRO A 30 -19.00 -12.94 -2.35
CA PRO A 30 -20.27 -12.80 -3.07
C PRO A 30 -21.23 -11.78 -2.44
N SER A 31 -21.34 -11.77 -1.10
CA SER A 31 -22.19 -10.83 -0.36
C SER A 31 -21.65 -9.41 -0.43
N TYR A 32 -20.32 -9.26 -0.42
CA TYR A 32 -19.66 -7.96 -0.57
C TYR A 32 -19.93 -7.36 -1.96
N ILE A 33 -19.84 -8.16 -3.03
CA ILE A 33 -20.21 -7.71 -4.38
C ILE A 33 -21.68 -7.30 -4.47
N GLN A 34 -22.60 -8.08 -3.86
CA GLN A 34 -24.01 -7.71 -3.82
C GLN A 34 -24.23 -6.37 -3.12
N PHE A 35 -23.54 -6.14 -2.01
CA PHE A 35 -23.57 -4.85 -1.32
C PHE A 35 -23.08 -3.70 -2.21
N ILE A 36 -21.96 -3.87 -2.94
CA ILE A 36 -21.45 -2.85 -3.87
C ILE A 36 -22.46 -2.55 -4.98
N ARG A 37 -23.15 -3.57 -5.53
CA ARG A 37 -24.19 -3.37 -6.57
C ARG A 37 -25.32 -2.47 -6.06
N GLU A 38 -25.81 -2.75 -4.85
CA GLU A 38 -26.90 -1.98 -4.24
C GLU A 38 -26.45 -0.55 -3.88
N LEU A 39 -25.23 -0.41 -3.35
CA LEU A 39 -24.65 0.90 -3.03
C LEU A 39 -24.44 1.74 -4.30
N SER A 40 -23.92 1.14 -5.37
CA SER A 40 -23.77 1.78 -6.68
C SER A 40 -25.11 2.31 -7.21
N ALA A 41 -26.16 1.50 -7.18
CA ALA A 41 -27.49 1.92 -7.62
C ALA A 41 -28.02 3.12 -6.79
N ALA A 42 -27.78 3.12 -5.47
CA ALA A 42 -28.16 4.22 -4.60
C ALA A 42 -27.34 5.50 -4.89
N CYS A 43 -26.03 5.38 -5.08
CA CYS A 43 -25.16 6.51 -5.42
C CYS A 43 -25.58 7.17 -6.74
N ARG A 44 -25.86 6.37 -7.78
CA ARG A 44 -26.29 6.87 -9.10
C ARG A 44 -27.59 7.68 -9.03
N LYS A 45 -28.54 7.27 -8.18
CA LYS A 45 -29.80 8.01 -8.00
C LYS A 45 -29.57 9.42 -7.47
N GLU A 46 -28.58 9.58 -6.61
CA GLU A 46 -28.23 10.85 -5.97
C GLU A 46 -27.07 11.57 -6.68
N LYS A 47 -26.57 11.03 -7.81
CA LYS A 47 -25.41 11.55 -8.57
C LYS A 47 -24.10 11.63 -7.77
N LEU A 48 -23.90 10.68 -6.86
CA LEU A 48 -22.68 10.53 -6.08
C LEU A 48 -21.69 9.60 -6.79
N VAL A 49 -20.40 9.95 -6.75
CA VAL A 49 -19.31 9.09 -7.22
C VAL A 49 -19.10 7.94 -6.23
N LEU A 50 -18.88 6.73 -6.74
CA LEU A 50 -18.50 5.57 -5.92
C LEU A 50 -17.15 5.01 -6.35
N SER A 51 -16.24 4.92 -5.38
CA SER A 51 -14.93 4.29 -5.50
C SER A 51 -14.76 3.18 -4.45
N VAL A 52 -13.89 2.22 -4.74
CA VAL A 52 -13.61 1.06 -3.90
C VAL A 52 -12.11 0.79 -3.82
N ASP A 53 -11.58 0.69 -2.60
CA ASP A 53 -10.18 0.31 -2.38
C ASP A 53 -10.03 -1.22 -2.45
N ASN A 54 -8.99 -1.67 -3.12
CA ASN A 54 -8.68 -3.09 -3.28
C ASN A 54 -7.19 -3.34 -3.10
N TYR A 55 -6.86 -4.48 -2.49
CA TYR A 55 -5.54 -5.07 -2.61
C TYR A 55 -5.15 -5.29 -4.07
N SER A 56 -3.84 -5.30 -4.34
CA SER A 56 -3.29 -5.78 -5.60
C SER A 56 -3.87 -7.15 -5.99
N PRO A 57 -4.25 -7.37 -7.27
CA PRO A 57 -4.80 -8.65 -7.69
C PRO A 57 -3.79 -9.79 -7.50
N MET A 58 -4.16 -10.74 -6.64
CA MET A 58 -3.42 -11.95 -6.32
C MET A 58 -4.37 -13.12 -6.11
N PRO A 59 -3.91 -14.39 -6.18
CA PRO A 59 -4.78 -15.55 -5.96
C PRO A 59 -5.56 -15.48 -4.64
N HIS A 60 -4.93 -15.01 -3.57
CA HIS A 60 -5.55 -14.89 -2.25
C HIS A 60 -6.45 -13.64 -2.09
N THR A 61 -6.51 -12.74 -3.07
CA THR A 61 -7.41 -11.56 -3.07
C THR A 61 -8.47 -11.65 -4.17
N ALA A 62 -8.50 -12.76 -4.93
CA ALA A 62 -9.42 -12.94 -6.07
C ALA A 62 -10.91 -12.86 -5.68
N PHE A 63 -11.26 -13.21 -4.44
CA PHE A 63 -12.64 -13.17 -3.93
C PHE A 63 -13.23 -11.77 -3.80
N TYR A 64 -12.42 -10.70 -3.91
CA TYR A 64 -12.93 -9.34 -4.02
C TYR A 64 -13.62 -9.10 -5.38
N ASP A 65 -13.36 -9.93 -6.40
CA ASP A 65 -14.02 -9.86 -7.73
C ASP A 65 -14.06 -8.44 -8.32
N ARG A 66 -12.86 -7.88 -8.53
CA ARG A 66 -12.66 -6.53 -9.10
C ARG A 66 -13.29 -6.39 -10.48
N THR A 67 -13.40 -7.46 -11.25
CA THR A 67 -14.13 -7.47 -12.53
C THR A 67 -15.59 -7.07 -12.34
N GLN A 68 -16.29 -7.63 -11.35
CA GLN A 68 -17.67 -7.21 -11.05
C GLN A 68 -17.71 -5.82 -10.44
N GLN A 69 -16.77 -5.46 -9.57
CA GLN A 69 -16.70 -4.12 -9.00
C GLN A 69 -16.58 -3.06 -10.11
N GLY A 70 -15.65 -3.23 -11.05
CA GLY A 70 -15.40 -2.30 -12.17
C GLY A 70 -16.60 -2.09 -13.10
N GLN A 71 -17.56 -3.02 -13.13
CA GLN A 71 -18.81 -2.86 -13.87
C GLN A 71 -19.81 -1.92 -13.17
N VAL A 72 -19.72 -1.79 -11.85
CA VAL A 72 -20.74 -1.09 -11.05
C VAL A 72 -20.23 0.18 -10.38
N VAL A 73 -18.96 0.27 -10.03
CA VAL A 73 -18.35 1.48 -9.44
C VAL A 73 -17.83 2.44 -10.52
N ASP A 74 -17.57 3.69 -10.12
CA ASP A 74 -16.93 4.68 -10.98
C ASP A 74 -15.42 4.46 -11.03
N TYR A 75 -14.79 4.17 -9.88
CA TYR A 75 -13.35 3.92 -9.79
C TYR A 75 -13.01 2.72 -8.89
N VAL A 76 -12.00 1.95 -9.32
CA VAL A 76 -11.33 0.93 -8.49
C VAL A 76 -9.95 1.46 -8.16
N VAL A 77 -9.68 1.66 -6.88
CA VAL A 77 -8.39 2.09 -6.37
C VAL A 77 -7.59 0.84 -6.00
N VAL A 78 -6.49 0.58 -6.71
CA VAL A 78 -5.56 -0.49 -6.32
C VAL A 78 -4.52 0.06 -5.35
N MET A 79 -4.49 -0.49 -4.13
CA MET A 79 -3.48 -0.17 -3.12
C MET A 79 -2.17 -0.86 -3.51
N ALA A 80 -1.34 -0.20 -4.30
CA ALA A 80 -0.03 -0.72 -4.72
C ALA A 80 1.05 -0.42 -3.66
N TYR A 81 0.70 -0.61 -2.39
CA TYR A 81 1.57 -0.47 -1.22
C TYR A 81 1.23 -1.55 -0.18
N ASP A 82 2.00 -1.56 0.92
CA ASP A 82 2.04 -2.65 1.92
C ASP A 82 2.36 -4.01 1.30
N GLU A 83 3.27 -4.02 0.30
CA GLU A 83 3.88 -5.25 -0.25
C GLU A 83 4.47 -6.12 0.87
N HIS A 84 5.21 -5.48 1.77
CA HIS A 84 5.64 -6.03 3.04
C HIS A 84 4.93 -5.30 4.18
N TYR A 85 4.28 -6.06 5.07
CA TYR A 85 3.33 -5.53 6.05
C TYR A 85 3.62 -6.01 7.48
N VAL A 86 3.08 -5.31 8.47
CA VAL A 86 3.25 -5.65 9.90
C VAL A 86 2.73 -7.07 10.17
N LYS A 87 3.50 -7.88 10.92
CA LYS A 87 3.26 -9.31 11.15
C LYS A 87 3.43 -10.20 9.90
N GLY A 88 3.87 -9.64 8.78
CA GLY A 88 4.43 -10.41 7.66
C GLY A 88 5.79 -11.01 8.05
N PRO A 89 6.20 -12.10 7.39
CA PRO A 89 7.44 -12.82 7.71
C PRO A 89 8.70 -12.13 7.22
N GLU A 90 8.58 -11.09 6.42
CA GLU A 90 9.67 -10.50 5.67
C GLU A 90 9.69 -8.99 5.85
N ALA A 91 10.87 -8.46 6.20
CA ALA A 91 11.14 -7.04 6.10
C ALA A 91 11.42 -6.69 4.64
N GLY A 92 10.78 -5.64 4.14
CA GLY A 92 10.98 -5.24 2.76
C GLY A 92 10.38 -3.89 2.43
N SER A 93 10.44 -3.56 1.14
CA SER A 93 9.84 -2.34 0.61
C SER A 93 8.34 -2.29 0.89
N THR A 94 7.84 -1.10 1.19
CA THR A 94 6.41 -0.84 1.28
C THR A 94 5.74 -0.89 -0.11
N SER A 95 6.47 -0.57 -1.19
CA SER A 95 5.91 -0.46 -2.54
C SER A 95 7.04 -0.53 -3.58
N SER A 96 7.62 -1.71 -3.83
CA SER A 96 8.71 -1.81 -4.81
C SER A 96 8.25 -1.42 -6.21
N LEU A 97 9.17 -0.97 -7.06
CA LEU A 97 8.88 -0.62 -8.45
C LEU A 97 8.22 -1.78 -9.20
N ALA A 98 8.71 -3.01 -8.98
CA ALA A 98 8.15 -4.22 -9.57
C ALA A 98 6.71 -4.47 -9.08
N PHE A 99 6.43 -4.25 -7.80
CA PHE A 99 5.10 -4.41 -7.22
C PHE A 99 4.11 -3.37 -7.77
N VAL A 100 4.50 -2.10 -7.88
CA VAL A 100 3.68 -1.05 -8.47
C VAL A 100 3.30 -1.40 -9.90
N LYS A 101 4.29 -1.76 -10.72
CA LYS A 101 4.07 -2.11 -12.13
C LYS A 101 3.11 -3.30 -12.27
N GLN A 102 3.31 -4.36 -11.50
CA GLN A 102 2.46 -5.55 -11.52
C GLN A 102 1.05 -5.27 -11.01
N SER A 103 0.90 -4.42 -9.98
CA SER A 103 -0.39 -4.04 -9.43
C SER A 103 -1.22 -3.24 -10.43
N ALA A 104 -0.60 -2.32 -11.16
CA ALA A 104 -1.26 -1.57 -12.24
C ALA A 104 -1.65 -2.50 -13.40
N GLU A 105 -0.71 -3.32 -13.88
CA GLU A 105 -0.92 -4.26 -14.99
C GLU A 105 -2.07 -5.24 -14.71
N ARG A 106 -2.05 -5.90 -13.55
CA ARG A 106 -3.05 -6.90 -13.18
C ARG A 106 -4.43 -6.27 -12.97
N THR A 107 -4.49 -5.07 -12.39
CA THR A 107 -5.78 -4.41 -12.15
C THR A 107 -6.43 -4.01 -13.46
N ILE A 108 -5.66 -3.51 -14.43
CA ILE A 108 -6.18 -3.12 -15.75
C ILE A 108 -6.60 -4.34 -16.59
N ALA A 109 -6.04 -5.53 -16.31
CA ALA A 109 -6.52 -6.78 -16.91
C ALA A 109 -7.93 -7.18 -16.42
N GLU A 110 -8.37 -6.69 -15.26
CA GLU A 110 -9.67 -7.00 -14.65
C GLU A 110 -10.68 -5.82 -14.76
N VAL A 111 -10.19 -4.58 -14.83
CA VAL A 111 -11.00 -3.34 -14.76
C VAL A 111 -10.64 -2.40 -15.93
N PRO A 112 -11.61 -1.74 -16.60
CA PRO A 112 -11.31 -0.75 -17.63
C PRO A 112 -10.33 0.32 -17.12
N LYS A 113 -9.26 0.60 -17.86
CA LYS A 113 -8.14 1.44 -17.40
C LYS A 113 -8.58 2.82 -16.91
N GLU A 114 -9.59 3.42 -17.55
CA GLU A 114 -10.12 4.75 -17.22
C GLU A 114 -10.80 4.79 -15.84
N LYS A 115 -11.16 3.62 -15.28
CA LYS A 115 -11.70 3.47 -13.93
C LYS A 115 -10.65 3.06 -12.90
N VAL A 116 -9.42 2.74 -13.31
CA VAL A 116 -8.36 2.33 -12.38
C VAL A 116 -7.67 3.56 -11.81
N ILE A 117 -7.50 3.59 -10.49
CA ILE A 117 -6.65 4.54 -9.78
C ILE A 117 -5.53 3.75 -9.11
N VAL A 118 -4.27 4.10 -9.37
CA VAL A 118 -3.12 3.41 -8.75
C VAL A 118 -2.68 4.15 -7.48
N GLY A 119 -2.78 3.49 -6.33
CA GLY A 119 -2.40 4.03 -5.03
C GLY A 119 -0.91 3.83 -4.73
N LEU A 120 -0.21 4.88 -4.32
CA LEU A 120 1.21 4.88 -3.93
C LEU A 120 1.40 5.40 -2.49
N PRO A 121 2.45 5.00 -1.78
CA PRO A 121 2.68 5.48 -0.42
C PRO A 121 3.54 6.75 -0.39
N PHE A 122 3.31 7.58 0.62
CA PHE A 122 4.19 8.67 1.07
C PHE A 122 4.97 8.27 2.34
N TYR A 123 5.04 6.97 2.62
CA TYR A 123 5.69 6.44 3.81
C TYR A 123 6.43 5.15 3.46
N SER A 124 7.50 4.89 4.19
CA SER A 124 8.10 3.57 4.31
C SER A 124 7.85 2.96 5.68
N ARG A 125 8.32 1.73 5.84
CA ARG A 125 8.38 1.05 7.13
C ARG A 125 9.80 1.01 7.66
N LEU A 126 10.00 1.53 8.87
CA LEU A 126 11.18 1.19 9.66
C LEU A 126 10.95 -0.19 10.25
N TRP A 127 11.68 -1.17 9.74
CA TRP A 127 11.69 -2.53 10.26
C TRP A 127 12.68 -2.63 11.41
N CYS A 128 12.32 -3.40 12.43
CA CYS A 128 13.16 -3.70 13.57
C CYS A 128 13.11 -5.20 13.84
N GLU A 129 14.26 -5.85 13.74
CA GLU A 129 14.50 -7.24 14.08
C GLU A 129 15.29 -7.32 15.37
N THR A 130 14.72 -7.98 16.37
CA THR A 130 15.37 -8.20 17.67
C THR A 130 15.47 -9.69 17.93
N PRO A 131 16.56 -10.22 18.52
CA PRO A 131 16.61 -11.60 18.96
C PRO A 131 15.41 -11.93 19.87
N ALA A 132 14.75 -13.07 19.62
CA ALA A 132 13.60 -13.50 20.42
C ALA A 132 13.88 -14.83 21.14
N GLU A 133 13.44 -14.93 22.39
CA GLU A 133 13.57 -16.16 23.17
C GLU A 133 12.28 -16.99 23.08
N SER A 134 11.12 -16.35 23.01
CA SER A 134 9.81 -16.99 23.15
C SER A 134 8.72 -16.37 22.25
N GLU A 135 7.71 -17.16 21.90
CA GLU A 135 6.49 -16.67 21.23
C GLU A 135 5.68 -15.66 22.07
N SER A 136 5.94 -15.62 23.38
CA SER A 136 5.33 -14.64 24.29
C SER A 136 5.83 -13.22 24.08
N ASP A 137 6.91 -13.02 23.31
CA ASP A 137 7.57 -11.72 23.16
C ASP A 137 6.83 -10.80 22.15
N LYS A 138 5.80 -11.32 21.47
CA LYS A 138 5.02 -10.58 20.47
C LYS A 138 4.14 -9.49 21.09
N THR A 139 3.94 -8.44 20.30
CA THR A 139 3.08 -7.29 20.58
C THR A 139 2.08 -7.09 19.45
N ASP A 140 1.20 -6.09 19.56
CA ASP A 140 0.24 -5.78 18.51
C ASP A 140 0.88 -5.39 17.17
N ASN A 141 2.15 -4.96 17.17
CA ASN A 141 2.90 -4.54 15.99
C ASN A 141 4.10 -5.45 15.66
N SER A 142 4.12 -6.68 16.20
CA SER A 142 5.24 -7.60 15.97
C SER A 142 4.79 -9.06 15.93
N GLN A 143 5.63 -9.89 15.31
CA GLN A 143 5.45 -11.33 15.25
C GLN A 143 6.82 -12.00 15.42
N VAL A 144 6.82 -13.13 16.15
CA VAL A 144 8.02 -13.95 16.30
C VAL A 144 8.13 -14.88 15.11
N PHE A 145 9.34 -14.96 14.57
CA PHE A 145 9.71 -15.83 13.46
C PHE A 145 10.90 -16.68 13.88
N VAL A 146 10.89 -17.93 13.44
CA VAL A 146 12.06 -18.81 13.50
C VAL A 146 12.52 -18.95 12.06
N ASP A 147 13.72 -18.48 11.77
CA ASP A 147 14.31 -18.66 10.46
C ASP A 147 14.69 -20.13 10.27
N ASN A 148 13.74 -20.90 9.75
CA ASN A 148 13.97 -22.26 9.25
C ASN A 148 14.13 -22.25 7.72
N SER A 149 14.30 -21.07 7.13
CA SER A 149 14.54 -20.97 5.70
C SER A 149 16.02 -21.20 5.44
N ASP A 150 16.37 -21.87 4.34
CA ASP A 150 17.77 -22.02 3.90
C ASP A 150 18.34 -20.67 3.39
N GLY A 151 18.20 -19.60 4.19
CA GLY A 151 18.53 -18.21 3.83
C GLY A 151 17.50 -17.53 2.93
N ALA A 152 16.22 -17.93 2.96
CA ALA A 152 15.17 -17.28 2.15
C ALA A 152 14.76 -15.90 2.70
N TYR A 153 15.00 -15.65 4.00
CA TYR A 153 14.85 -14.34 4.62
C TYR A 153 16.23 -13.80 5.00
N ASP A 154 16.52 -12.52 4.72
CA ASP A 154 17.75 -11.83 5.16
C ASP A 154 17.68 -11.52 6.67
N SER A 155 17.55 -12.57 7.49
CA SER A 155 17.53 -12.47 8.94
C SER A 155 18.96 -12.43 9.49
N LYS A 156 19.19 -11.64 10.55
CA LYS A 156 20.47 -11.68 11.29
C LYS A 156 20.42 -12.66 12.47
N ASN A 157 19.25 -13.27 12.73
CA ASN A 157 18.98 -14.12 13.89
C ASN A 157 18.22 -15.39 13.52
N ASN A 158 18.57 -16.53 14.13
CA ASN A 158 17.84 -17.80 13.92
C ASN A 158 16.40 -17.74 14.46
N LYS A 159 16.16 -16.94 15.50
CA LYS A 159 14.83 -16.68 16.06
C LYS A 159 14.76 -15.20 16.44
N TYR A 160 13.75 -14.52 15.91
CA TYR A 160 13.64 -13.08 16.05
C TYR A 160 12.21 -12.62 16.17
N LEU A 161 12.07 -11.44 16.77
CA LEU A 161 10.87 -10.64 16.75
C LEU A 161 11.03 -9.63 15.63
N LEU A 162 10.15 -9.68 14.63
CA LEU A 162 10.08 -8.66 13.58
C LEU A 162 8.91 -7.72 13.86
N SER A 163 9.22 -6.44 13.92
CA SER A 163 8.26 -5.37 14.07
C SER A 163 8.49 -4.31 13.00
N SER A 164 7.49 -3.48 12.74
CA SER A 164 7.70 -2.30 11.92
C SER A 164 6.71 -1.19 12.20
N LYS A 165 7.16 0.05 12.00
CA LYS A 165 6.34 1.25 12.08
C LYS A 165 6.41 2.04 10.79
N GLY A 166 5.31 2.65 10.39
CA GLY A 166 5.29 3.62 9.28
C GLY A 166 6.11 4.86 9.66
N VAL A 167 6.90 5.36 8.73
CA VAL A 167 7.71 6.58 8.84
C VAL A 167 7.45 7.45 7.62
N SER A 168 7.36 8.77 7.80
CA SER A 168 7.26 9.70 6.67
C SER A 168 8.60 9.80 5.94
N MET A 169 8.59 10.34 4.72
CA MET A 169 9.82 10.64 3.96
C MET A 169 10.81 11.49 4.78
N GLU A 170 10.33 12.51 5.50
CA GLU A 170 11.22 13.30 6.38
C GLU A 170 11.64 12.53 7.66
N GLY A 171 10.81 11.60 8.13
CA GLY A 171 11.18 10.70 9.22
C GLY A 171 12.33 9.78 8.84
N GLU A 172 12.32 9.24 7.62
CA GLU A 172 13.41 8.45 7.04
C GLU A 172 14.69 9.28 6.96
N ASN A 173 14.60 10.51 6.41
CA ASN A 173 15.72 11.44 6.33
C ASN A 173 16.35 11.74 7.69
N ASN A 174 15.53 11.90 8.73
CA ASN A 174 16.03 12.15 10.08
C ASN A 174 16.78 10.94 10.64
N ILE A 175 16.25 9.72 10.47
CA ILE A 175 16.94 8.49 10.88
C ILE A 175 18.30 8.37 10.17
N ILE A 176 18.33 8.62 8.85
CA ILE A 176 19.57 8.55 8.06
C ILE A 176 20.62 9.55 8.58
N ARG A 177 20.22 10.79 8.89
CA ARG A 177 21.11 11.84 9.40
C ARG A 177 21.58 11.56 10.83
N GLU A 178 20.67 11.13 11.71
CA GLU A 178 20.95 10.88 13.13
C GLU A 178 21.96 9.74 13.33
N HIS A 179 21.91 8.72 12.47
CA HIS A 179 22.79 7.56 12.53
C HIS A 179 23.96 7.60 11.51
N ASP A 180 24.12 8.70 10.75
CA ASP A 180 25.16 8.86 9.71
C ASP A 180 25.20 7.70 8.71
N LEU A 181 24.01 7.32 8.20
CA LEU A 181 23.84 6.10 7.41
C LEU A 181 24.23 6.30 5.95
N SER A 182 24.89 5.28 5.39
CA SER A 182 25.17 5.20 3.95
C SER A 182 24.02 4.52 3.21
N LEU A 183 23.64 5.08 2.05
CA LEU A 183 22.56 4.57 1.22
C LEU A 183 23.09 3.74 0.05
N THR A 184 22.46 2.60 -0.21
CA THR A 184 22.73 1.77 -1.39
C THR A 184 21.49 1.73 -2.29
N TRP A 185 21.65 2.08 -3.57
CA TRP A 185 20.55 1.97 -4.54
C TRP A 185 20.30 0.51 -4.93
N LEU A 186 19.04 0.07 -4.88
CA LEU A 186 18.60 -1.26 -5.32
C LEU A 186 17.80 -1.12 -6.62
N ASP A 187 18.37 -1.52 -7.76
CA ASP A 187 17.77 -1.34 -9.09
C ASP A 187 16.47 -2.12 -9.29
N ASP A 188 16.36 -3.31 -8.69
CA ASP A 188 15.19 -4.18 -8.76
C ASP A 188 14.01 -3.67 -7.92
N VAL A 189 14.32 -2.98 -6.81
CA VAL A 189 13.33 -2.34 -5.95
C VAL A 189 12.99 -0.93 -6.41
N GLY A 190 13.94 -0.22 -7.03
CA GLY A 190 13.81 1.19 -7.41
C GLY A 190 13.84 2.13 -6.21
N GLN A 191 14.66 1.81 -5.20
CA GLN A 191 14.77 2.57 -3.94
C GLN A 191 16.19 2.54 -3.39
N PHE A 192 16.52 3.53 -2.58
CA PHE A 192 17.67 3.42 -1.68
C PHE A 192 17.34 2.50 -0.50
N TYR A 193 18.34 1.79 -0.02
CA TYR A 193 18.29 0.91 1.13
C TYR A 193 19.37 1.28 2.14
N THR A 194 19.05 1.13 3.41
CA THR A 194 20.01 1.19 4.52
C THR A 194 19.60 0.27 5.65
N GLU A 195 20.60 -0.22 6.40
CA GLU A 195 20.41 -0.91 7.67
C GLU A 195 21.40 -0.42 8.71
N TYR A 196 21.05 -0.57 9.99
CA TYR A 196 21.93 -0.27 11.12
C TYR A 196 21.60 -1.13 12.32
N GLU A 197 22.59 -1.33 13.19
CA GLU A 197 22.43 -2.04 14.46
C GLU A 197 22.45 -1.03 15.61
N GLU A 198 21.47 -1.13 16.51
CA GLU A 198 21.45 -0.36 17.75
C GLU A 198 20.89 -1.23 18.88
N ASN A 199 21.60 -1.26 20.02
CA ASN A 199 21.20 -2.02 21.21
C ASN A 199 20.86 -3.51 20.94
N GLY A 200 21.59 -4.15 20.01
CA GLY A 200 21.39 -5.55 19.63
C GLY A 200 20.15 -5.81 18.78
N SER A 201 19.52 -4.76 18.23
CA SER A 201 18.44 -4.85 17.25
C SER A 201 18.89 -4.31 15.90
N TRP A 202 18.43 -4.96 14.84
CA TRP A 202 18.70 -4.57 13.46
C TRP A 202 17.54 -3.77 12.89
N TYR A 203 17.84 -2.60 12.36
CA TYR A 203 16.89 -1.70 11.74
C TYR A 203 17.12 -1.64 10.23
N ARG A 204 16.04 -1.67 9.45
CA ARG A 204 16.12 -1.64 7.98
C ARG A 204 15.11 -0.65 7.39
N LEU A 205 15.54 0.06 6.35
CA LEU A 205 14.74 1.03 5.60
C LEU A 205 14.93 0.85 4.10
N TRP A 206 13.80 0.87 3.38
CA TRP A 206 13.73 1.12 1.95
C TRP A 206 13.18 2.53 1.80
N VAL A 207 14.03 3.46 1.38
CA VAL A 207 13.75 4.89 1.45
C VAL A 207 12.83 5.29 0.29
N GLU A 208 11.83 6.12 0.58
CA GLU A 208 11.10 6.85 -0.45
C GLU A 208 11.70 8.24 -0.65
N ASP A 209 12.08 8.53 -1.89
CA ASP A 209 12.64 9.81 -2.29
C ASP A 209 12.08 10.26 -3.65
N GLU A 210 12.64 11.34 -4.19
CA GLU A 210 12.25 11.86 -5.50
C GLU A 210 12.50 10.87 -6.64
N ASN A 211 13.55 10.05 -6.54
CA ASN A 211 13.92 9.09 -7.57
C ASN A 211 12.95 7.90 -7.57
N SER A 212 12.68 7.31 -6.39
CA SER A 212 11.73 6.22 -6.25
C SER A 212 10.32 6.66 -6.66
N MET A 213 9.91 7.87 -6.27
CA MET A 213 8.62 8.42 -6.64
C MET A 213 8.51 8.64 -8.16
N ASP A 214 9.52 9.17 -8.83
CA ASP A 214 9.48 9.37 -10.29
C ASP A 214 9.33 8.04 -11.04
N LEU A 215 10.10 7.01 -10.63
CA LEU A 215 10.02 5.67 -11.20
C LEU A 215 8.63 5.03 -10.97
N LYS A 216 8.09 5.15 -9.76
CA LYS A 216 6.77 4.59 -9.42
C LYS A 216 5.64 5.32 -10.12
N MET A 217 5.72 6.65 -10.24
CA MET A 217 4.78 7.43 -11.04
C MET A 217 4.83 7.03 -12.52
N GLN A 218 6.02 6.85 -13.08
CA GLN A 218 6.17 6.34 -14.45
C GLN A 218 5.53 4.96 -14.60
N ALA A 219 5.77 4.04 -13.65
CA ALA A 219 5.21 2.70 -13.68
C ALA A 219 3.68 2.70 -13.52
N ALA A 220 3.15 3.45 -12.55
CA ALA A 220 1.72 3.59 -12.30
C ALA A 220 1.00 4.19 -13.52
N CYS A 221 1.57 5.21 -14.16
CA CYS A 221 0.99 5.87 -15.32
C CYS A 221 1.23 5.14 -16.65
N SER A 222 2.08 4.12 -16.70
CA SER A 222 2.50 3.45 -17.95
C SER A 222 1.36 2.80 -18.74
N TYR A 223 0.27 2.46 -18.07
CA TYR A 223 -0.93 1.89 -18.67
C TYR A 223 -2.08 2.90 -18.85
N GLU A 224 -1.80 4.19 -18.66
CA GLU A 224 -2.78 5.29 -18.73
C GLU A 224 -4.03 5.03 -17.88
N PRO A 225 -3.88 4.76 -16.56
CA PRO A 225 -5.02 4.60 -15.67
C PRO A 225 -5.83 5.91 -15.58
N GLY A 226 -7.05 5.82 -15.04
CA GLY A 226 -7.89 6.97 -14.74
C GLY A 226 -7.24 7.99 -13.80
N GLY A 227 -6.28 7.55 -12.98
CA GLY A 227 -5.49 8.43 -12.13
C GLY A 227 -4.57 7.69 -11.16
N VAL A 228 -4.09 8.44 -10.17
CA VAL A 228 -3.25 7.97 -9.06
C VAL A 228 -3.80 8.49 -7.73
N ALA A 229 -3.54 7.77 -6.64
CA ALA A 229 -3.87 8.15 -5.27
C ALA A 229 -2.65 8.01 -4.36
N PHE A 230 -2.62 8.71 -3.24
CA PHE A 230 -1.46 8.71 -2.33
C PHE A 230 -1.85 8.53 -0.87
N PHE A 231 -1.19 7.61 -0.19
CA PHE A 231 -1.37 7.37 1.24
C PHE A 231 -0.10 7.74 2.01
N LYS A 232 -0.09 8.76 2.87
CA LYS A 232 -1.14 9.76 3.04
C LYS A 232 -0.54 11.15 3.19
N LEU A 233 -1.38 12.15 2.96
CA LEU A 233 -1.02 13.56 3.05
C LEU A 233 -0.28 13.88 4.35
N ASN A 234 0.74 14.74 4.24
CA ASN A 234 1.67 15.15 5.27
C ASN A 234 2.73 14.10 5.66
N MET A 235 2.91 13.07 4.84
CA MET A 235 4.05 12.15 4.97
C MET A 235 5.07 12.32 3.84
N GLU A 236 4.72 13.08 2.80
CA GLU A 236 5.59 13.39 1.68
C GLU A 236 6.56 14.55 1.94
N ASN A 237 7.67 14.57 1.21
CA ASN A 237 8.49 15.77 1.03
C ASN A 237 7.80 16.74 0.05
N LYS A 238 8.17 18.03 0.11
CA LYS A 238 7.53 19.06 -0.73
C LYS A 238 7.79 18.83 -2.22
N GLU A 239 8.96 18.31 -2.53
CA GLU A 239 9.50 18.01 -3.84
C GLU A 239 8.68 16.93 -4.55
N THR A 240 8.11 15.99 -3.80
CA THR A 240 7.22 14.91 -4.28
C THR A 240 6.06 15.45 -5.13
N TRP A 241 5.48 16.60 -4.75
CA TRP A 241 4.40 17.22 -5.52
C TRP A 241 4.80 17.68 -6.92
N SER A 242 6.06 18.06 -7.12
CA SER A 242 6.56 18.44 -8.45
C SER A 242 6.65 17.22 -9.38
N ILE A 243 7.00 16.06 -8.83
CA ILE A 243 7.03 14.79 -9.55
C ILE A 243 5.61 14.36 -9.91
N ILE A 244 4.66 14.44 -8.97
CA ILE A 244 3.28 14.07 -9.25
C ILE A 244 2.71 14.92 -10.41
N ARG A 245 2.92 16.24 -10.36
CA ARG A 245 2.47 17.17 -11.41
C ARG A 245 3.05 16.86 -12.80
N LYS A 246 4.28 16.35 -12.89
CA LYS A 246 4.91 15.91 -14.16
C LYS A 246 4.04 14.89 -14.92
N TYR A 247 3.24 14.08 -14.21
CA TYR A 247 2.41 13.04 -14.81
C TYR A 247 0.91 13.37 -14.82
N THR A 248 0.45 14.28 -13.96
CA THR A 248 -0.99 14.59 -13.80
C THR A 248 -1.42 15.87 -14.51
N ASP A 249 -0.51 16.83 -14.69
CA ASP A 249 -0.84 18.10 -15.36
C ASP A 249 -0.84 17.85 -16.88
N LYS A 250 -2.03 17.76 -17.46
CA LYS A 250 -2.28 17.68 -18.91
C LYS A 250 -2.69 19.03 -19.48
#